data_AF-A0A839WW38-F1
#
_entry.id   AF-A0A839WW38-F1
#
_cell.length_a   1.000
_cell.length_b   1.000
_cell.length_c   1.000
_cell.angle_alpha   90.00
_cell.angle_beta   90.00
_cell.angle_gamma   90.00
#
_symmetry.space_group_name_H-M   'P 1'
#
loop_
_entity.id
_entity.type
_entity.pdbx_description
1 polymer ?
#
loop_
_entity_poly.entity_id
_entity_poly.type
_entity_poly.pdbx_seq_one_letter_code
_entity_poly.pdbx_strand_id
1 'polypeptide(L)'
;MSLRALLAEVHPAWHGAGDGGLDPALLRRACDSALGRRLLAAALAAGPASHLLAPSPDGPGALIARWSRARLDALHRDLGVLAYAPAIRAEIGREPVRRLKAALGSSYLLALDRSVWDAKVEPEIQARLAEDLRHALSAADGTTTLLRTFALQGRAELQAWASHRDPALAQWARLLEAPEALPPAHLPEKPVLVVQTHHQNRAVAA
;
A
#
# COMPACT_ATOMS: atom_id res chain seq x y z
N MET A 1 -1.08 -9.20 -20.24
CA MET A 1 -0.36 -9.89 -19.15
C MET A 1 -0.95 -11.28 -18.97
N SER A 2 -0.16 -12.33 -18.74
CA SER A 2 -0.69 -13.70 -18.58
C SER A 2 -1.19 -13.95 -17.15
N LEU A 3 -2.15 -14.87 -16.97
CA LEU A 3 -2.62 -15.29 -15.63
C LEU A 3 -1.49 -15.83 -14.75
N ARG A 4 -0.47 -16.44 -15.36
CA ARG A 4 0.74 -16.90 -14.66
C ARG A 4 1.51 -15.74 -14.03
N ALA A 5 1.67 -14.63 -14.76
CA ALA A 5 2.36 -13.45 -14.26
C ALA A 5 1.58 -12.80 -13.10
N LEU A 6 0.25 -12.74 -13.20
CA LEU A 6 -0.61 -12.27 -12.10
C LEU A 6 -0.36 -13.08 -10.82
N LEU A 7 -0.49 -14.40 -10.92
CA LEU A 7 -0.36 -15.30 -9.75
C LEU A 7 1.07 -15.33 -9.18
N ALA A 8 2.08 -15.01 -9.97
CA ALA A 8 3.46 -14.92 -9.49
C ALA A 8 3.72 -13.68 -8.63
N GLU A 9 2.94 -12.61 -8.80
CA GLU A 9 3.05 -11.38 -8.00
C GLU A 9 2.18 -11.42 -6.73
N VAL A 10 1.14 -12.25 -6.69
CA VAL A 10 0.28 -12.42 -5.51
C VAL A 10 1.08 -13.02 -4.36
N HIS A 11 0.96 -12.43 -3.18
CA HIS A 11 1.63 -12.92 -1.99
C HIS A 11 1.12 -14.33 -1.64
N PRO A 12 2.01 -15.32 -1.39
CA PRO A 12 1.64 -16.73 -1.28
C PRO A 12 0.63 -17.04 -0.16
N ALA A 13 0.60 -16.22 0.89
CA ALA A 13 -0.37 -16.35 1.98
C ALA A 13 -1.84 -16.25 1.53
N TRP A 14 -2.13 -15.64 0.37
CA TRP A 14 -3.48 -15.54 -0.17
C TRP A 14 -3.99 -16.84 -0.83
N HIS A 15 -3.12 -17.82 -1.05
CA HIS A 15 -3.48 -19.09 -1.68
C HIS A 15 -3.81 -20.21 -0.69
N GLY A 16 -3.50 -20.05 0.60
CA GLY A 16 -3.82 -21.01 1.66
C GLY A 16 -5.22 -20.81 2.26
N ALA A 17 -5.74 -21.86 2.90
CA ALA A 17 -6.94 -21.76 3.72
C ALA A 17 -6.55 -21.76 5.20
N GLY A 18 -6.80 -20.64 5.90
CA GLY A 18 -6.47 -20.48 7.32
C GLY A 18 -4.97 -20.26 7.58
N ASP A 19 -4.52 -20.61 8.78
CA ASP A 19 -3.12 -20.41 9.22
C ASP A 19 -2.10 -21.35 8.53
N GLY A 20 -2.61 -22.37 7.84
CA GLY A 20 -1.82 -23.28 7.01
C GLY A 20 -1.71 -22.77 5.58
N GLY A 21 -0.70 -21.93 5.33
CA GLY A 21 -0.36 -21.53 3.96
C GLY A 21 -0.18 -22.74 3.04
N LEU A 22 -0.43 -22.56 1.75
CA LEU A 22 -0.22 -23.62 0.75
C LEU A 22 1.29 -23.93 0.66
N ASP A 23 1.66 -25.22 0.61
CA ASP A 23 3.06 -25.64 0.42
C ASP A 23 3.67 -24.89 -0.80
N PRO A 24 4.80 -24.16 -0.63
CA PRO A 24 5.44 -23.42 -1.72
C PRO A 24 5.73 -24.28 -2.96
N ALA A 25 6.07 -25.55 -2.77
CA ALA A 25 6.33 -26.47 -3.88
C ALA A 25 5.04 -26.78 -4.66
N LEU A 26 3.93 -26.98 -3.94
CA LEU A 26 2.60 -27.19 -4.52
C LEU A 26 2.10 -25.93 -5.23
N LEU A 27 2.26 -24.76 -4.63
CA LEU A 27 1.89 -23.48 -5.24
C LEU A 27 2.63 -23.26 -6.56
N ARG A 28 3.94 -23.51 -6.59
CA ARG A 28 4.75 -23.42 -7.82
C ARG A 28 4.24 -24.37 -8.91
N ARG A 29 3.98 -25.64 -8.56
CA ARG A 29 3.41 -26.63 -9.50
C ARG A 29 2.03 -26.20 -10.02
N ALA A 30 1.19 -25.62 -9.16
CA ALA A 30 -0.12 -25.11 -9.55
C ALA A 30 0.00 -23.90 -10.51
N CYS A 31 0.96 -23.00 -10.29
CA CYS A 31 1.23 -21.88 -11.19
C CYS A 31 1.75 -22.34 -12.57
N ASP A 32 2.51 -23.43 -12.64
CA ASP A 32 3.00 -23.96 -13.91
C ASP A 32 1.93 -24.77 -14.68
N SER A 33 0.94 -25.34 -13.99
CA SER A 33 -0.19 -26.07 -14.58
C SER A 33 -1.34 -25.16 -15.05
N ALA A 34 -1.93 -25.46 -16.22
CA ALA A 34 -3.09 -24.71 -16.72
C ALA A 34 -4.32 -24.87 -15.82
N LEU A 35 -4.59 -26.08 -15.31
CA LEU A 35 -5.68 -26.33 -14.37
C LEU A 35 -5.41 -25.66 -13.02
N GLY A 36 -4.18 -25.77 -12.50
CA GLY A 36 -3.78 -25.16 -11.24
C GLY A 36 -3.98 -23.65 -11.24
N ARG A 37 -3.54 -22.95 -12.31
CA ARG A 37 -3.79 -21.51 -12.46
C ARG A 37 -5.27 -21.14 -12.45
N ARG A 38 -6.12 -21.94 -13.11
CA ARG A 38 -7.58 -21.70 -13.12
C ARG A 38 -8.19 -21.87 -11.74
N LEU A 39 -7.77 -22.88 -10.99
CA LEU A 39 -8.24 -23.11 -9.62
C LEU A 39 -7.79 -22.00 -8.66
N LEU A 40 -6.51 -21.60 -8.72
CA LEU A 40 -5.99 -20.50 -7.90
C LEU A 40 -6.70 -19.19 -8.22
N ALA A 41 -6.90 -18.89 -9.51
CA ALA A 41 -7.63 -17.69 -9.93
C ALA A 41 -9.11 -17.73 -9.52
N ALA A 42 -9.78 -18.88 -9.62
CA ALA A 42 -11.16 -19.04 -9.18
C ALA A 42 -11.30 -18.87 -7.65
N ALA A 43 -10.37 -19.42 -6.87
CA ALA A 43 -10.34 -19.23 -5.42
C ALA A 43 -10.14 -17.75 -5.03
N LEU A 44 -9.22 -17.05 -5.71
CA LEU A 44 -9.04 -15.62 -5.52
C LEU A 44 -10.29 -14.82 -5.91
N ALA A 45 -10.92 -15.15 -7.04
CA ALA A 45 -12.12 -14.48 -7.54
C ALA A 45 -13.34 -14.70 -6.62
N ALA A 46 -13.44 -15.86 -5.97
CA ALA A 46 -14.49 -16.15 -5.00
C ALA A 46 -14.32 -15.42 -3.65
N GLY A 47 -13.16 -14.81 -3.41
CA GLY A 47 -12.85 -14.12 -2.16
C GLY A 47 -12.12 -12.80 -2.37
N PRO A 48 -10.81 -12.73 -2.11
CA PRO A 48 -10.09 -11.46 -1.98
C PRO A 48 -9.90 -10.66 -3.28
N ALA A 49 -10.16 -11.26 -4.44
CA ALA A 49 -9.96 -10.67 -5.77
C ALA A 49 -11.27 -10.57 -6.60
N SER A 50 -12.43 -10.53 -5.95
CA SER A 50 -13.75 -10.58 -6.60
C SER A 50 -14.00 -9.48 -7.64
N HIS A 51 -13.51 -8.26 -7.41
CA HIS A 51 -13.64 -7.14 -8.33
C HIS A 51 -12.48 -7.10 -9.34
N LEU A 52 -11.27 -7.48 -8.92
CA LEU A 52 -10.08 -7.52 -9.79
C LEU A 52 -10.24 -8.57 -10.90
N LEU A 53 -10.80 -9.73 -10.57
CA LEU A 53 -11.01 -10.84 -11.50
C LEU A 53 -12.44 -10.90 -12.04
N ALA A 54 -13.25 -9.86 -11.80
CA ALA A 54 -14.57 -9.75 -12.40
C ALA A 54 -14.44 -9.66 -13.94
N PRO A 55 -15.41 -10.21 -14.70
CA PRO A 55 -15.42 -10.06 -16.15
C PRO A 55 -15.41 -8.57 -16.55
N SER A 56 -14.37 -8.13 -17.25
CA SER A 56 -14.27 -6.78 -17.80
C SER A 56 -13.64 -6.83 -19.21
N PRO A 57 -13.94 -5.85 -20.09
CA PRO A 57 -13.42 -5.85 -21.45
C PRO A 57 -11.89 -5.76 -21.51
N ASP A 58 -11.29 -5.01 -20.57
CA ASP A 58 -9.84 -4.79 -20.52
C ASP A 58 -9.10 -5.85 -19.67
N GLY A 59 -9.86 -6.64 -18.90
CA GLY A 59 -9.34 -7.56 -17.89
C GLY A 59 -8.50 -6.89 -16.80
N PRO A 60 -7.86 -7.67 -15.92
CA PRO A 60 -6.98 -7.13 -14.87
C PRO A 60 -5.65 -6.60 -15.42
N GLY A 61 -5.30 -6.95 -16.67
CA GLY A 61 -3.98 -6.70 -17.24
C GLY A 61 -3.64 -5.22 -17.36
N ALA A 62 -4.61 -4.38 -17.78
CA ALA A 62 -4.41 -2.94 -17.90
C ALA A 62 -4.18 -2.28 -16.53
N LEU A 63 -4.93 -2.70 -15.51
CA LEU A 63 -4.78 -2.21 -14.15
C LEU A 63 -3.42 -2.57 -13.58
N ILE A 64 -2.99 -3.82 -13.74
CA ILE A 64 -1.70 -4.30 -13.20
C ILE A 64 -0.52 -3.64 -13.93
N ALA A 65 -0.61 -3.48 -15.25
CA ALA A 65 0.41 -2.73 -16.00
C ALA A 65 0.49 -1.26 -15.55
N ARG A 66 -0.67 -0.63 -15.28
CA ARG A 66 -0.76 0.73 -14.74
C ARG A 66 -0.32 0.82 -13.29
N TRP A 67 -0.41 -0.24 -12.50
CA TRP A 67 -0.05 -0.26 -11.08
C TRP A 67 0.90 -1.42 -10.78
N SER A 68 2.14 -1.29 -11.27
CA SER A 68 3.20 -2.24 -10.93
C SER A 68 3.53 -2.20 -9.44
N ARG A 69 4.10 -3.29 -8.92
CA ARG A 69 4.49 -3.39 -7.51
C ARG A 69 5.34 -2.20 -7.03
N ALA A 70 6.38 -1.86 -7.79
CA ALA A 70 7.25 -0.72 -7.46
C ALA A 70 6.49 0.62 -7.40
N ARG A 71 5.48 0.82 -8.25
CA ARG A 71 4.66 2.03 -8.25
C ARG A 71 3.71 2.06 -7.06
N LEU A 72 3.10 0.93 -6.72
CA LEU A 72 2.27 0.82 -5.52
C LEU A 72 3.09 1.02 -4.25
N ASP A 73 4.31 0.48 -4.17
CA ASP A 73 5.22 0.69 -3.04
C ASP A 73 5.57 2.17 -2.85
N ALA A 74 5.83 2.88 -3.95
CA ALA A 74 6.06 4.33 -3.93
C ALA A 74 4.80 5.10 -3.49
N LEU A 75 3.62 4.74 -4.02
CA LEU A 75 2.35 5.34 -3.63
C LEU A 75 2.03 5.10 -2.15
N HIS A 76 2.19 3.88 -1.64
CA HIS A 76 2.01 3.57 -0.23
C HIS A 76 2.96 4.41 0.62
N ARG A 77 4.23 4.52 0.25
CA ARG A 77 5.18 5.36 1.00
C ARG A 77 4.74 6.81 1.06
N ASP A 78 4.39 7.41 -0.09
CA ASP A 78 4.01 8.82 -0.15
C ASP A 78 2.69 9.11 0.58
N LEU A 79 1.69 8.22 0.47
CA LEU A 79 0.45 8.33 1.23
C LEU A 79 0.70 8.19 2.73
N GLY A 80 1.55 7.26 3.15
CA GLY A 80 1.92 7.07 4.55
C GLY A 80 2.64 8.29 5.13
N VAL A 81 3.58 8.85 4.37
CA VAL A 81 4.29 10.08 4.76
C VAL A 81 3.34 11.26 4.85
N LEU A 82 2.41 11.39 3.90
CA LEU A 82 1.38 12.43 3.93
C LEU A 82 0.44 12.25 5.14
N ALA A 83 0.01 11.02 5.44
CA ALA A 83 -0.82 10.71 6.59
C ALA A 83 -0.16 11.07 7.93
N TYR A 84 1.17 10.95 8.00
CA TYR A 84 1.98 11.35 9.17
C TYR A 84 2.43 12.81 9.16
N ALA A 85 2.05 13.61 8.14
CA ALA A 85 2.37 15.04 8.08
C ALA A 85 2.04 15.81 9.37
N PRO A 86 0.90 15.59 10.07
CA PRO A 86 0.61 16.28 11.32
C PRO A 86 1.67 16.04 12.42
N ALA A 87 2.16 14.81 12.57
CA ALA A 87 3.19 14.46 13.54
C ALA A 87 4.57 14.97 13.08
N ILE A 88 4.92 14.75 11.81
CA ILE A 88 6.20 15.20 11.22
C ILE A 88 6.37 16.73 11.33
N ARG A 89 5.30 17.49 11.11
CA ARG A 89 5.31 18.97 11.22
C ARG A 89 5.40 19.46 12.66
N ALA A 90 4.95 18.67 13.62
CA ALA A 90 5.03 18.98 15.05
C ALA A 90 6.44 18.69 15.63
N GLU A 91 7.27 17.93 14.93
CA GLU A 91 8.63 17.62 15.37
C GLU A 91 9.58 18.82 15.21
N ILE A 92 10.08 19.32 16.33
CA ILE A 92 11.01 20.47 16.40
C ILE A 92 12.45 19.99 16.72
N GLY A 93 12.62 18.74 17.15
CA GLY A 93 13.90 18.19 17.58
C GLY A 93 14.90 18.02 16.42
N ARG A 94 16.14 18.50 16.60
CA ARG A 94 17.21 18.39 15.58
C ARG A 94 17.48 16.95 15.15
N GLU A 95 17.59 16.03 16.10
CA GLU A 95 17.93 14.63 15.81
C GLU A 95 16.77 13.86 15.15
N PRO A 96 15.52 13.92 15.64
CA PRO A 96 14.34 13.41 14.94
C PRO A 96 14.23 13.91 13.50
N VAL A 97 14.34 15.22 13.28
CA VAL A 97 14.24 15.83 11.93
C VAL A 97 15.38 15.36 11.03
N ARG A 98 16.61 15.22 11.55
CA ARG A 98 17.74 14.68 10.78
C ARG A 98 17.46 13.25 10.30
N ARG A 99 16.93 12.40 11.19
CA ARG A 99 16.57 11.00 10.85
C ARG A 99 15.43 10.94 9.83
N LEU A 100 14.40 11.78 10.00
CA LEU A 100 13.28 11.88 9.05
C LEU A 100 13.76 12.29 7.65
N LYS A 101 14.60 13.33 7.55
CA LYS A 101 15.16 13.76 6.28
C LYS A 101 16.01 12.67 5.61
N ALA A 102 16.83 11.98 6.40
CA ALA A 102 17.68 10.91 5.88
C ALA A 102 16.87 9.70 5.37
N ALA A 103 15.79 9.34 6.08
CA ALA A 103 14.95 8.21 5.71
C ALA A 103 14.01 8.52 4.53
N LEU A 104 13.46 9.73 4.46
CA LEU A 104 12.39 10.08 3.52
C LEU A 104 12.88 10.75 2.24
N GLY A 105 14.06 11.37 2.25
CA GLY A 105 14.59 12.09 1.09
C GLY A 105 13.57 13.11 0.54
N SER A 106 13.18 12.96 -0.73
CA SER A 106 12.23 13.84 -1.41
C SER A 106 10.81 13.77 -0.84
N SER A 107 10.36 12.60 -0.35
CA SER A 107 9.02 12.45 0.21
C SER A 107 8.83 13.27 1.49
N TYR A 108 9.92 13.69 2.16
CA TYR A 108 9.85 14.63 3.27
C TYR A 108 9.21 15.98 2.88
N LEU A 109 9.45 16.45 1.66
CA LEU A 109 8.85 17.71 1.17
C LEU A 109 7.34 17.59 1.02
N LEU A 110 6.85 16.42 0.58
CA LEU A 110 5.41 16.13 0.52
C LEU A 110 4.77 16.25 1.91
N ALA A 111 5.45 15.74 2.95
CA ALA A 111 4.97 15.86 4.33
C ALA A 111 4.85 17.33 4.76
N LEU A 112 5.70 18.23 4.28
CA LEU A 112 5.69 19.65 4.64
C LEU A 112 4.76 20.51 3.77
N ASP A 113 4.33 20.00 2.62
CA ASP A 113 3.51 20.74 1.68
C ASP A 113 2.07 20.92 2.18
N ARG A 114 1.75 22.14 2.63
CA ARG A 114 0.42 22.54 3.09
C ARG A 114 -0.59 22.73 1.96
N SER A 115 -0.14 22.83 0.71
CA SER A 115 -1.04 22.96 -0.45
C SER A 115 -1.75 21.64 -0.78
N VAL A 116 -1.09 20.51 -0.52
CA VAL A 116 -1.66 19.17 -0.70
C VAL A 116 -2.65 18.85 0.43
N TRP A 117 -2.22 19.05 1.68
CA TRP A 117 -3.06 18.86 2.86
C TRP A 117 -2.59 19.73 4.04
N ASP A 118 -3.52 20.38 4.72
CA ASP A 118 -3.23 21.24 5.86
C ASP A 118 -2.88 20.47 7.14
N ALA A 119 -3.03 19.13 7.13
CA ALA A 119 -2.71 18.23 8.23
C ALA A 119 -3.53 18.48 9.50
N LYS A 120 -4.76 19.00 9.37
CA LYS A 120 -5.71 19.07 10.48
C LYS A 120 -6.36 17.71 10.69
N VAL A 121 -6.15 17.15 11.87
CA VAL A 121 -6.72 15.89 12.31
C VAL A 121 -7.28 16.04 13.73
N GLU A 122 -8.15 15.12 14.11
CA GLU A 122 -8.67 15.06 15.49
C GLU A 122 -7.53 14.82 16.51
N PRO A 123 -7.65 15.33 17.74
CA PRO A 123 -6.60 15.21 18.76
C PRO A 123 -6.17 13.77 19.06
N GLU A 124 -7.10 12.83 19.01
CA GLU A 124 -6.83 11.40 19.24
C GLU A 124 -5.93 10.82 18.14
N ILE A 125 -6.18 11.19 16.89
CA ILE A 125 -5.36 10.79 15.74
C ILE A 125 -3.98 11.43 15.86
N GLN A 126 -3.91 12.72 16.20
CA GLN A 126 -2.64 13.40 16.42
C GLN A 126 -1.81 12.71 17.50
N ALA A 127 -2.41 12.35 18.63
CA ALA A 127 -1.74 11.68 19.73
C ALA A 127 -1.20 10.30 19.32
N ARG A 128 -2.00 9.50 18.61
CA ARG A 128 -1.59 8.20 18.07
C ARG A 128 -0.40 8.35 17.12
N LEU A 129 -0.51 9.22 16.12
CA LEU A 129 0.55 9.43 15.12
C LEU A 129 1.86 9.92 15.77
N ALA A 130 1.77 10.77 16.78
CA ALA A 130 2.94 11.25 17.51
C ALA A 130 3.60 10.12 18.32
N GLU A 131 2.82 9.24 18.96
CA GLU A 131 3.35 8.09 19.70
C GLU A 131 3.99 7.07 18.76
N ASP A 132 3.32 6.69 17.68
CA ASP A 132 3.85 5.76 16.67
C ASP A 132 5.15 6.28 16.06
N LEU A 133 5.21 7.59 15.77
CA LEU A 133 6.40 8.24 15.24
C LEU A 133 7.55 8.24 16.25
N ARG A 134 7.28 8.58 17.52
CA ARG A 134 8.29 8.53 18.60
C ARG A 134 8.85 7.12 18.78
N HIS A 135 7.99 6.11 18.82
CA HIS A 135 8.38 4.71 18.93
C HIS A 135 9.23 4.26 17.74
N ALA A 136 8.83 4.63 16.51
CA ALA A 136 9.61 4.29 15.32
C ALA A 136 11.00 4.96 15.31
N LEU A 137 11.10 6.21 15.78
CA LEU A 137 12.36 6.94 15.83
C LEU A 137 13.31 6.46 16.94
N SER A 138 12.77 5.87 18.02
CA SER A 138 13.57 5.36 19.15
C SER A 138 14.02 3.91 18.97
N ALA A 139 13.43 3.16 18.04
CA ALA A 139 13.82 1.79 17.73
C ALA A 139 15.30 1.68 17.30
N ALA A 140 15.94 0.54 17.64
CA ALA A 140 17.31 0.24 17.26
C ALA A 140 17.51 0.26 15.73
N ASP A 141 16.56 -0.32 15.00
CA ASP A 141 16.47 -0.29 13.53
C ASP A 141 15.60 0.89 13.03
N GLY A 142 15.79 2.07 13.62
CA GLY A 142 14.85 3.20 13.50
C GLY A 142 14.42 3.56 12.08
N THR A 143 15.33 3.53 11.09
CA THR A 143 14.96 3.80 9.68
C THR A 143 14.04 2.73 9.10
N THR A 144 14.31 1.45 9.36
CA THR A 144 13.50 0.33 8.86
C THR A 144 12.11 0.35 9.50
N THR A 145 12.05 0.54 10.82
CA THR A 145 10.78 0.64 11.56
C THR A 145 9.97 1.83 11.07
N LEU A 146 10.60 2.99 10.90
CA LEU A 146 9.95 4.21 10.38
C LEU A 146 9.37 4.02 8.97
N LEU A 147 10.15 3.44 8.05
CA LEU A 147 9.67 3.18 6.69
C LEU A 147 8.53 2.15 6.68
N ARG A 148 8.58 1.14 7.54
CA ARG A 148 7.49 0.17 7.71
C ARG A 148 6.22 0.84 8.25
N THR A 149 6.34 1.70 9.26
CA THR A 149 5.20 2.45 9.82
C THR A 149 4.50 3.26 8.74
N PHE A 150 5.25 4.00 7.91
CA PHE A 150 4.67 4.73 6.79
C PHE A 150 4.06 3.81 5.73
N ALA A 151 4.72 2.72 5.37
CA ALA A 151 4.17 1.77 4.40
C ALA A 151 2.83 1.17 4.87
N LEU A 152 2.72 0.80 6.16
CA LEU A 152 1.48 0.29 6.74
C LEU A 152 0.35 1.32 6.72
N GLN A 153 0.63 2.55 7.12
CA GLN A 153 -0.37 3.62 7.06
C GLN A 153 -0.79 3.89 5.62
N GLY A 154 0.15 4.02 4.69
CA GLY A 154 -0.18 4.28 3.29
C GLY A 154 -0.97 3.16 2.61
N ARG A 155 -0.71 1.89 2.98
CA ARG A 155 -1.55 0.75 2.59
C ARG A 155 -2.97 0.93 3.10
N ALA A 156 -3.14 1.32 4.36
CA ALA A 156 -4.46 1.56 4.96
C ALA A 156 -5.22 2.67 4.21
N GLU A 157 -4.57 3.81 4.00
CA GLU A 157 -5.16 4.97 3.31
C GLU A 157 -5.59 4.61 1.87
N LEU A 158 -4.71 3.93 1.12
CA LEU A 158 -5.03 3.51 -0.23
C LEU A 158 -6.18 2.52 -0.25
N GLN A 159 -6.17 1.50 0.61
CA GLN A 159 -7.22 0.49 0.64
C GLN A 159 -8.57 1.07 1.05
N ALA A 160 -8.62 1.94 2.06
CA ALA A 160 -9.84 2.61 2.48
C ALA A 160 -10.44 3.43 1.33
N TRP A 161 -9.64 4.31 0.72
CA TRP A 161 -10.10 5.13 -0.40
C TRP A 161 -10.48 4.31 -1.65
N ALA A 162 -9.59 3.39 -2.08
CA ALA A 162 -9.80 2.63 -3.30
C ALA A 162 -10.97 1.64 -3.16
N SER A 163 -11.27 1.12 -1.96
CA SER A 163 -12.40 0.22 -1.77
C SER A 163 -13.75 0.82 -2.21
N HIS A 164 -13.87 2.15 -2.16
CA HIS A 164 -15.07 2.87 -2.60
C HIS A 164 -14.97 3.38 -4.05
N ARG A 165 -13.76 3.77 -4.50
CA ARG A 165 -13.56 4.42 -5.82
C ARG A 165 -13.08 3.48 -6.93
N ASP A 166 -12.19 2.55 -6.61
CA ASP A 166 -11.62 1.56 -7.51
C ASP A 166 -11.37 0.25 -6.74
N PRO A 167 -12.43 -0.58 -6.55
CA PRO A 167 -12.32 -1.80 -5.75
C PRO A 167 -11.30 -2.80 -6.30
N ALA A 168 -11.07 -2.80 -7.62
CA ALA A 168 -10.08 -3.67 -8.25
C ALA A 168 -8.65 -3.24 -7.87
N LEU A 169 -8.37 -1.93 -7.81
CA LEU A 169 -7.11 -1.40 -7.31
C LEU A 169 -6.89 -1.73 -5.83
N ALA A 170 -7.93 -1.58 -5.00
CA ALA A 170 -7.85 -1.93 -3.57
C ALA A 170 -7.48 -3.41 -3.38
N GLN A 171 -8.13 -4.30 -4.14
CA GLN A 171 -7.85 -5.73 -4.10
C GLN A 171 -6.46 -6.06 -4.64
N TRP A 172 -6.03 -5.43 -5.73
CA TRP A 172 -4.69 -5.63 -6.28
C TRP A 172 -3.60 -5.22 -5.28
N ALA A 173 -3.69 -4.01 -4.74
CA ALA A 173 -2.74 -3.51 -3.74
C ALA A 173 -2.69 -4.41 -2.48
N ARG A 174 -3.83 -4.97 -2.08
CA ARG A 174 -3.91 -5.91 -0.95
C ARG A 174 -3.26 -7.26 -1.26
N LEU A 175 -3.44 -7.81 -2.45
CA LEU A 175 -2.94 -9.14 -2.83
C LEU A 175 -1.41 -9.20 -2.96
N LEU A 176 -0.75 -8.07 -3.20
CA LEU A 176 0.71 -7.97 -3.32
C LEU A 176 1.46 -8.10 -1.99
N GLU A 177 0.75 -7.95 -0.87
CA GLU A 177 1.30 -7.94 0.47
C GLU A 177 0.75 -9.08 1.32
N ALA A 178 1.48 -9.44 2.37
CA ALA A 178 0.98 -10.39 3.35
C ALA A 178 -0.33 -9.85 3.99
N PRO A 179 -1.31 -10.73 4.27
CA PRO A 179 -2.45 -10.39 5.12
C PRO A 179 -1.93 -9.89 6.48
N GLU A 180 -2.15 -8.61 6.75
CA GLU A 180 -1.70 -7.94 7.97
C GLU A 180 -2.76 -6.95 8.39
N ALA A 181 -2.96 -6.79 9.71
CA ALA A 181 -3.88 -5.79 10.23
C ALA A 181 -3.33 -4.39 9.94
N LEU A 182 -4.14 -3.58 9.27
CA LEU A 182 -3.77 -2.22 8.90
C LEU A 182 -4.26 -1.22 9.96
N PRO A 183 -3.51 -0.13 10.21
CA PRO A 183 -4.01 0.96 11.05
C PRO A 183 -5.26 1.61 10.43
N PRO A 184 -6.07 2.33 11.20
CA PRO A 184 -7.21 3.05 10.64
C PRO A 184 -6.74 4.20 9.75
N ALA A 185 -7.35 4.30 8.57
CA ALA A 185 -7.17 5.40 7.62
C ALA A 185 -7.82 6.68 8.14
N HIS A 186 -7.20 7.83 7.87
CA HIS A 186 -7.71 9.15 8.29
C HIS A 186 -7.51 10.25 7.25
N LEU A 187 -6.85 9.98 6.12
CA LEU A 187 -6.69 10.99 5.10
C LEU A 187 -8.04 11.33 4.46
N PRO A 188 -8.35 12.63 4.28
CA PRO A 188 -9.45 13.04 3.44
C PRO A 188 -9.23 12.59 1.99
N GLU A 189 -10.32 12.43 1.24
CA GLU A 189 -10.28 11.94 -0.13
C GLU A 189 -9.42 12.80 -1.08
N LYS A 190 -9.54 14.12 -1.00
CA LYS A 190 -8.85 15.03 -1.94
C LYS A 190 -7.31 14.87 -1.90
N PRO A 191 -6.65 14.88 -0.74
CA PRO A 191 -5.22 14.55 -0.64
C PRO A 191 -4.83 13.20 -1.26
N VAL A 192 -5.61 12.14 -1.00
CA VAL A 192 -5.34 10.80 -1.56
C VAL A 192 -5.41 10.83 -3.09
N LEU A 193 -6.45 11.47 -3.65
CA LEU A 193 -6.63 11.61 -5.08
C LEU A 193 -5.49 12.40 -5.75
N VAL A 194 -5.00 13.47 -5.12
CA VAL A 194 -3.88 14.26 -5.65
C VAL A 194 -2.61 13.41 -5.78
N VAL A 195 -2.25 12.66 -4.72
CA VAL A 195 -1.06 11.80 -4.74
C VAL A 195 -1.23 10.65 -5.72
N GLN A 196 -2.40 10.00 -5.73
CA GLN A 196 -2.71 8.93 -6.67
C GLN A 196 -2.61 9.42 -8.13
N THR A 197 -3.17 10.60 -8.43
CA THR A 197 -3.16 11.17 -9.79
C THR A 197 -1.74 11.54 -10.20
N HIS A 198 -0.92 12.05 -9.28
CA HIS A 198 0.49 12.31 -9.52
C HIS A 198 1.24 11.04 -9.97
N HIS A 199 1.08 9.94 -9.24
CA HIS A 199 1.68 8.65 -9.59
C HIS A 199 1.14 8.06 -10.88
N GLN A 200 -0.16 8.25 -11.16
CA GLN A 200 -0.78 7.84 -12.40
C GLN A 200 -0.25 8.64 -13.61
N ASN A 201 -0.09 9.95 -13.51
CA ASN A 201 0.40 10.80 -14.61
C ASN A 201 1.87 10.53 -14.92
N ARG A 202 2.70 10.24 -13.90
CA ARG A 202 4.09 9.79 -14.11
C ARG A 202 4.18 8.46 -14.88
N ALA A 203 3.14 7.63 -14.82
CA ALA A 203 3.08 6.38 -15.58
C ALA A 203 2.85 6.58 -17.07
N VAL A 204 2.18 7.67 -17.46
CA VAL A 204 1.87 7.99 -18.86
C VAL A 204 3.05 8.68 -19.55
N ALA A 205 3.88 9.37 -18.78
CA ALA A 205 5.04 10.12 -19.30
C ALA A 205 6.34 9.29 -19.43
N ALA A 206 6.36 8.06 -18.93
CA ALA A 206 7.52 7.15 -18.95
C ALA A 206 7.28 5.99 -19.91
#